data_AF-J4GLY8-F1
#
_entry.id   AF-J4GLY8-F1
#
_cell.length_a   1.000
_cell.length_b   1.000
_cell.length_c   1.000
_cell.angle_alpha   90.00
_cell.angle_beta   90.00
_cell.angle_gamma   90.00
#
_symmetry.space_group_name_H-M   'P 1'
#
loop_
_entity.id
_entity.type
_entity.pdbx_description
1 polymer ?
#
loop_
_entity_poly.entity_id
_entity_poly.type
_entity_poly.pdbx_seq_one_letter_code
_entity_poly.pdbx_strand_id
1 'polypeptide(L)'
;MEVRAVYDRVCACVARLVGGAGLDVYDVDEVVYVGGAASLPGLDEALAQGFQETVVTPFTAGTVVGGGAGDPTTIVSRGCALQAKLVAGLAEGTEEEREVRTAFASGSKWAQALATTKTIGMLFPEENAEGALGGQWIPAVLKDTPLPCRRTLRFKVDVGEGGESKVGFEVWEAKEGVKIEKIKPPKDEDEEPLEDEEEEDEIEVKEKTLEKETFLTSISFVAQEAAKKKDRYATIEVQFLLDGRNGAGLEVTIWEIGASGRGEAVVLSVNGS
;
A
#
# COMPACT_ATOMS: atom_id res chain seq x y z
N MET A 1 -31.87 18.23 4.51
CA MET A 1 -31.67 18.65 3.10
C MET A 1 -30.45 19.57 2.96
N GLU A 2 -30.24 20.56 3.84
CA GLU A 2 -29.10 21.51 3.71
C GLU A 2 -27.71 20.93 4.03
N VAL A 3 -27.58 20.04 5.03
CA VAL A 3 -26.28 19.48 5.44
C VAL A 3 -25.70 18.53 4.37
N ARG A 4 -26.57 17.79 3.66
CA ARG A 4 -26.16 16.87 2.60
C ARG A 4 -25.44 17.60 1.47
N ALA A 5 -25.97 18.74 1.03
CA ALA A 5 -25.34 19.58 0.01
C ALA A 5 -23.94 20.09 0.43
N VAL A 6 -23.67 20.24 1.73
CA VAL A 6 -22.33 20.59 2.23
C VAL A 6 -21.39 19.38 2.12
N TYR A 7 -21.85 18.19 2.52
CA TYR A 7 -21.07 16.96 2.42
C TYR A 7 -20.74 16.60 0.96
N ASP A 8 -21.71 16.72 0.06
CA ASP A 8 -21.52 16.45 -1.37
C ASP A 8 -20.42 17.37 -1.95
N ARG A 9 -20.38 18.64 -1.54
CA ARG A 9 -19.31 19.58 -1.94
C ARG A 9 -17.95 19.18 -1.38
N VAL A 10 -17.89 18.64 -0.16
CA VAL A 10 -16.64 18.15 0.42
C VAL A 10 -16.17 16.91 -0.34
N CYS A 11 -17.05 15.94 -0.60
CA CYS A 11 -16.73 14.73 -1.38
C CYS A 11 -16.22 15.10 -2.79
N ALA A 12 -16.88 16.04 -3.47
CA ALA A 12 -16.43 16.54 -4.77
C ALA A 12 -15.05 17.22 -4.71
N CYS A 13 -14.78 17.98 -3.65
CA CYS A 13 -13.46 18.58 -3.44
C CYS A 13 -12.37 17.52 -3.24
N VAL A 14 -12.67 16.46 -2.48
CA VAL A 14 -11.76 15.34 -2.24
C VAL A 14 -11.47 14.60 -3.54
N ALA A 15 -12.51 14.20 -4.28
CA ALA A 15 -12.34 13.53 -5.57
C ALA A 15 -11.50 14.37 -6.56
N ARG A 16 -11.75 15.68 -6.62
CA ARG A 16 -10.95 16.61 -7.45
C ARG A 16 -9.50 16.70 -6.99
N LEU A 17 -9.22 16.69 -5.69
CA LEU A 17 -7.87 16.75 -5.15
C LEU A 17 -7.09 15.48 -5.47
N VAL A 18 -7.71 14.33 -5.25
CA VAL A 18 -7.13 13.00 -5.55
C VAL A 18 -6.84 12.88 -7.05
N GLY A 19 -7.80 13.24 -7.91
CA GLY A 19 -7.59 13.28 -9.36
C GLY A 19 -6.51 14.29 -9.78
N GLY A 20 -6.40 15.43 -9.08
CA GLY A 20 -5.34 16.41 -9.31
C GLY A 20 -3.93 15.91 -8.97
N ALA A 21 -3.82 14.89 -8.11
CA ALA A 21 -2.58 14.18 -7.83
C ALA A 21 -2.30 13.03 -8.81
N GLY A 22 -3.17 12.80 -9.80
CA GLY A 22 -3.06 11.68 -10.73
C GLY A 22 -3.44 10.32 -10.14
N LEU A 23 -4.18 10.32 -9.03
CA LEU A 23 -4.66 9.12 -8.32
C LEU A 23 -6.18 8.99 -8.48
N ASP A 24 -6.72 7.79 -8.24
CA ASP A 24 -8.15 7.56 -8.06
C ASP A 24 -8.48 7.46 -6.55
N VAL A 25 -9.73 7.70 -6.17
CA VAL A 25 -10.18 7.51 -4.77
C VAL A 25 -9.99 6.07 -4.30
N TYR A 26 -9.92 5.12 -5.24
CA TYR A 26 -9.58 3.73 -4.95
C TYR A 26 -8.11 3.57 -4.53
N ASP A 27 -7.19 4.44 -4.92
CA ASP A 27 -5.78 4.39 -4.49
C ASP A 27 -5.57 4.85 -3.03
N VAL A 28 -6.60 5.38 -2.35
CA VAL A 28 -6.49 5.86 -0.97
C VAL A 28 -6.61 4.70 0.00
N ASP A 29 -5.63 4.55 0.92
CA ASP A 29 -5.67 3.52 1.97
C ASP A 29 -6.20 4.06 3.32
N GLU A 30 -5.94 5.33 3.62
CA GLU A 30 -6.29 5.96 4.89
C GLU A 30 -6.75 7.41 4.69
N VAL A 31 -7.78 7.82 5.45
CA VAL A 31 -8.25 9.20 5.51
C VAL A 31 -8.05 9.75 6.93
N VAL A 32 -7.19 10.76 7.05
CA VAL A 32 -6.93 11.43 8.33
C VAL A 32 -7.77 12.70 8.45
N TYR A 33 -8.67 12.75 9.42
CA TYR A 33 -9.53 13.90 9.68
C TYR A 33 -8.84 14.98 10.52
N VAL A 34 -9.00 16.24 10.11
CA VAL A 34 -8.39 17.40 10.78
C VAL A 34 -9.41 18.53 10.95
N GLY A 35 -9.49 19.07 12.16
CA GLY A 35 -10.39 20.18 12.53
C GLY A 35 -11.76 19.72 13.04
N GLY A 36 -12.40 20.52 13.88
CA GLY A 36 -13.61 20.09 14.61
C GLY A 36 -14.83 19.78 13.74
N ALA A 37 -14.94 20.36 12.55
CA ALA A 37 -15.99 19.98 11.59
C ALA A 37 -15.82 18.55 11.06
N ALA A 38 -14.62 17.98 11.13
CA ALA A 38 -14.33 16.61 10.72
C ALA A 38 -14.67 15.57 11.81
N SER A 39 -15.17 16.01 12.98
CA SER A 39 -15.71 15.13 14.02
C SER A 39 -17.17 14.73 13.78
N LEU A 40 -17.79 15.17 12.68
CA LEU A 40 -19.17 14.87 12.34
C LEU A 40 -19.28 13.47 11.70
N PRO A 41 -19.98 12.50 12.32
CA PRO A 41 -20.10 11.14 11.76
C PRO A 41 -20.72 11.11 10.36
N GLY A 42 -21.71 11.98 10.10
CA GLY A 42 -22.36 12.05 8.79
C GLY A 42 -21.43 12.50 7.65
N LEU A 43 -20.31 13.17 7.96
CA LEU A 43 -19.29 13.48 6.95
C LEU A 43 -18.49 12.23 6.58
N ASP A 44 -18.15 11.40 7.57
CA ASP A 44 -17.45 10.12 7.33
C ASP A 44 -18.33 9.15 6.55
N GLU A 45 -19.61 9.03 6.92
CA GLU A 45 -20.59 8.21 6.18
C GLU A 45 -20.72 8.65 4.71
N ALA A 46 -20.71 9.96 4.44
CA ALA A 46 -20.79 10.50 3.09
C ALA A 46 -19.50 10.27 2.28
N LEU A 47 -18.34 10.37 2.92
CA LEU A 47 -17.05 10.12 2.27
C LEU A 47 -16.84 8.62 2.01
N ALA A 48 -17.19 7.76 2.96
CA ALA A 48 -17.01 6.32 2.87
C ALA A 48 -17.70 5.71 1.64
N GLN A 49 -18.82 6.29 1.19
CA GLN A 49 -19.53 5.86 -0.03
C GLN A 49 -18.68 6.00 -1.31
N GLY A 50 -17.73 6.93 -1.34
CA GLY A 50 -16.85 7.15 -2.48
C GLY A 50 -15.53 6.37 -2.44
N PHE A 51 -15.18 5.81 -1.28
CA PHE A 51 -13.93 5.09 -1.06
C PHE A 51 -14.13 3.58 -1.11
N GLN A 52 -13.04 2.83 -1.15
CA GLN A 52 -13.11 1.38 -0.94
C GLN A 52 -13.49 1.08 0.51
N GLU A 53 -14.20 -0.03 0.73
CA GLU A 53 -14.56 -0.47 2.09
C GLU A 53 -13.34 -0.75 2.99
N THR A 54 -12.18 -1.01 2.39
CA THR A 54 -10.92 -1.25 3.08
C THR A 54 -10.26 0.02 3.63
N VAL A 55 -10.77 1.21 3.27
CA VAL A 55 -10.18 2.47 3.70
C VAL A 55 -10.32 2.66 5.21
N VAL A 56 -9.20 2.96 5.86
CA VAL A 56 -9.17 3.21 7.29
C VAL A 56 -9.48 4.69 7.55
N THR A 57 -10.44 4.95 8.43
CA THR A 57 -10.75 6.28 8.94
C THR A 57 -10.73 6.26 10.46
N PRO A 58 -10.54 7.41 11.12
CA PRO A 58 -10.67 7.51 12.57
C PRO A 58 -11.99 6.95 13.12
N PHE A 59 -13.08 7.02 12.35
CA PHE A 59 -14.39 6.48 12.76
C PHE A 59 -14.44 4.96 12.61
N THR A 60 -13.97 4.39 11.50
CA THR A 60 -13.90 2.93 11.33
C THR A 60 -12.93 2.29 12.34
N ALA A 61 -11.87 3.02 12.72
CA ALA A 61 -10.95 2.63 13.78
C ALA A 61 -11.47 2.89 15.22
N GLY A 62 -12.59 3.60 15.39
CA GLY A 62 -13.17 3.92 16.70
C GLY A 62 -12.32 4.88 17.56
N THR A 63 -11.48 5.71 16.94
CA THR A 63 -10.46 6.52 17.63
C THR A 63 -10.85 7.99 17.86
N VAL A 64 -12.04 8.42 17.39
CA VAL A 64 -12.54 9.80 17.47
C VAL A 64 -13.11 10.15 18.86
N VAL A 65 -13.40 9.16 19.71
CA VAL A 65 -14.14 9.38 20.97
C VAL A 65 -13.27 10.08 22.04
N GLY A 66 -13.77 11.20 22.56
CA GLY A 66 -13.30 11.79 23.82
C GLY A 66 -11.86 12.33 23.82
N GLY A 67 -11.35 12.81 22.69
CA GLY A 67 -9.95 13.23 22.56
C GLY A 67 -8.99 12.09 22.28
N GLY A 68 -9.49 10.98 21.70
CA GLY A 68 -8.72 9.80 21.34
C GLY A 68 -7.63 10.06 20.31
N ALA A 69 -6.90 8.99 19.96
CA ALA A 69 -5.74 9.09 19.07
C ALA A 69 -6.08 9.66 17.68
N GLY A 70 -7.32 9.50 17.22
CA GLY A 70 -7.83 10.03 15.96
C GLY A 70 -8.78 11.22 16.13
N ASP A 71 -8.77 11.90 17.28
CA ASP A 71 -9.55 13.12 17.48
C ASP A 71 -9.10 14.24 16.52
N PRO A 72 -9.97 14.67 15.57
CA PRO A 72 -9.63 15.68 14.58
C PRO A 72 -9.29 17.05 15.18
N THR A 73 -9.78 17.35 16.39
CA THR A 73 -9.60 18.68 17.01
C THR A 73 -8.21 18.90 17.59
N THR A 74 -7.49 17.82 17.92
CA THR A 74 -6.20 17.89 18.62
C THR A 74 -5.01 17.40 17.80
N ILE A 75 -5.24 16.80 16.63
CA ILE A 75 -4.19 16.16 15.83
C ILE A 75 -3.05 17.11 15.42
N VAL A 76 -3.35 18.35 15.03
CA VAL A 76 -2.34 19.36 14.68
C VAL A 76 -1.49 19.72 15.88
N SER A 77 -2.11 20.05 17.01
CA SER A 77 -1.40 20.41 18.25
C SER A 77 -0.51 19.28 18.76
N ARG A 78 -1.00 18.03 18.67
CA ARG A 78 -0.22 16.83 19.03
C ARG A 78 0.98 16.65 18.11
N GLY A 79 0.80 16.77 16.80
CA GLY A 79 1.89 16.72 15.83
C GLY A 79 2.95 17.79 16.10
N CYS A 80 2.53 19.04 16.34
CA CYS A 80 3.43 20.14 16.70
C CYS A 80 4.20 19.86 17.99
N ALA A 81 3.53 19.37 19.04
CA ALA A 81 4.18 19.06 20.32
C ALA A 81 5.20 17.91 20.19
N LEU A 82 4.87 16.86 19.43
CA LEU A 82 5.79 15.75 19.15
C LEU A 82 7.00 16.22 18.36
N GLN A 83 6.79 17.00 17.30
CA GLN A 83 7.88 17.55 16.51
C GLN A 83 8.76 18.48 17.33
N ALA A 84 8.17 19.35 18.15
CA ALA A 84 8.92 20.24 19.04
C ALA A 84 9.77 19.46 20.04
N LYS A 85 9.23 18.36 20.60
CA LYS A 85 9.99 17.47 21.50
C LYS A 85 11.18 16.83 20.79
N LEU A 86 11.02 16.38 19.54
CA LEU A 86 12.13 15.81 18.75
C LEU A 86 13.21 16.85 18.48
N VAL A 87 12.83 18.06 18.09
CA VAL A 87 13.77 19.16 17.80
C VAL A 87 14.47 19.64 19.07
N ALA A 88 13.76 19.78 20.19
CA ALA A 88 14.33 20.18 21.47
C ALA A 88 15.25 19.11 22.09
N GLY A 89 15.10 17.85 21.66
CA GLY A 89 15.99 16.75 22.07
C GLY A 89 17.33 16.72 21.34
N LEU A 90 17.53 17.53 20.30
CA LEU A 90 18.81 17.65 19.62
C LEU A 90 19.82 18.33 20.55
N ALA A 91 21.04 17.80 20.61
CA ALA A 91 22.09 18.36 21.46
C ALA A 91 22.51 19.75 20.94
N GLU A 92 22.26 20.78 21.74
CA GLU A 92 22.54 22.16 21.37
C GLU A 92 24.02 22.39 21.07
N GLY A 93 24.30 23.12 19.99
CA GLY A 93 25.65 23.52 19.60
C GLY A 93 26.48 22.43 18.91
N THR A 94 25.86 21.28 18.60
CA THR A 94 26.50 20.21 17.83
C THR A 94 26.37 20.43 16.32
N GLU A 95 27.27 19.82 15.54
CA GLU A 95 27.16 19.83 14.08
C GLU A 95 25.90 19.08 13.61
N GLU A 96 25.48 18.04 14.33
CA GLU A 96 24.23 17.30 14.05
C GLU A 96 23.01 18.20 14.10
N GLU A 97 22.90 19.07 15.13
CA GLU A 97 21.81 20.03 15.24
C GLU A 97 21.78 20.99 14.03
N ARG A 98 22.96 21.48 13.60
CA ARG A 98 23.07 22.37 12.44
C ARG A 98 22.67 21.67 11.15
N GLU A 99 23.09 20.43 10.96
CA GLU A 99 22.73 19.63 9.78
C GLU A 99 21.22 19.39 9.72
N VAL A 100 20.61 18.95 10.82
CA VAL A 100 19.16 18.72 10.90
C VAL A 100 18.38 20.01 10.61
N ARG A 101 18.77 21.15 11.19
CA ARG A 101 18.13 22.44 10.89
C ARG A 101 18.27 22.83 9.42
N THR A 102 19.43 22.58 8.83
CA THR A 102 19.68 22.85 7.40
C THR A 102 18.89 21.90 6.49
N ALA A 103 18.55 20.69 6.96
CA ALA A 103 17.69 19.76 6.22
C ALA A 103 16.28 20.31 5.96
N PHE A 104 15.75 21.14 6.87
CA PHE A 104 14.44 21.77 6.73
C PHE A 104 14.45 23.11 5.97
N ALA A 105 15.62 23.61 5.58
CA ALA A 105 15.71 24.85 4.80
C ALA A 105 15.14 24.66 3.39
N SER A 106 14.49 25.70 2.85
CA SER A 106 13.99 25.69 1.48
C SER A 106 15.11 25.39 0.48
N GLY A 107 14.88 24.43 -0.42
CA GLY A 107 15.88 24.00 -1.41
C GLY A 107 16.95 23.05 -0.84
N SER A 108 16.78 22.53 0.37
CA SER A 108 17.67 21.50 0.90
C SER A 108 17.63 20.25 0.04
N LYS A 109 18.82 19.66 -0.23
CA LYS A 109 18.93 18.36 -0.91
C LYS A 109 18.16 17.25 -0.19
N TRP A 110 17.94 17.41 1.11
CA TRP A 110 17.21 16.46 1.96
C TRP A 110 15.69 16.54 1.80
N ALA A 111 15.18 17.61 1.18
CA ALA A 111 13.77 17.74 0.81
C ALA A 111 13.44 17.09 -0.55
N GLN A 112 14.45 16.53 -1.22
CA GLN A 112 14.31 15.83 -2.49
C GLN A 112 14.76 14.38 -2.32
N ALA A 113 13.93 13.44 -2.77
CA ALA A 113 14.26 12.02 -2.78
C ALA A 113 13.86 11.43 -4.12
N LEU A 114 14.66 10.48 -4.61
CA LEU A 114 14.20 9.58 -5.66
C LEU A 114 13.16 8.64 -5.04
N ALA A 115 12.16 8.26 -5.82
CA ALA A 115 11.14 7.32 -5.40
C ALA A 115 10.94 6.25 -6.49
N THR A 116 10.45 5.09 -6.09
CA THR A 116 10.00 4.06 -7.03
C THR A 116 8.85 4.60 -7.87
N THR A 117 8.85 4.31 -9.17
CA THR A 117 7.75 4.69 -10.07
C THR A 117 6.68 3.60 -10.19
N LYS A 118 7.00 2.39 -9.73
CA LYS A 118 6.16 1.20 -9.83
C LYS A 118 6.28 0.35 -8.58
N THR A 119 5.29 -0.50 -8.37
CA THR A 119 5.31 -1.50 -7.30
C THR A 119 6.18 -2.68 -7.71
N ILE A 120 7.14 -3.05 -6.85
CA ILE A 120 7.98 -4.23 -6.99
C ILE A 120 7.46 -5.30 -6.03
N GLY A 121 7.35 -6.52 -6.50
CA GLY A 121 6.83 -7.63 -5.71
C GLY A 121 7.25 -9.00 -6.21
N MET A 122 6.77 -10.01 -5.51
CA MET A 122 7.03 -11.41 -5.76
C MET A 122 5.81 -12.06 -6.38
N LEU A 123 6.04 -12.93 -7.35
CA LEU A 123 5.03 -13.77 -7.95
C LEU A 123 5.36 -15.23 -7.68
N PHE A 124 4.54 -15.87 -6.86
CA PHE A 124 4.63 -17.30 -6.59
C PHE A 124 3.79 -18.07 -7.61
N PRO A 125 4.33 -19.16 -8.19
CA PRO A 125 3.55 -19.99 -9.11
C PRO A 125 2.43 -20.70 -8.34
N GLU A 126 1.22 -20.69 -8.90
CA GLU A 126 0.06 -21.36 -8.33
C GLU A 126 -0.70 -22.09 -9.45
N GLU A 127 -1.05 -23.37 -9.21
CA GLU A 127 -1.81 -24.15 -10.18
C GLU A 127 -3.25 -23.65 -10.25
N ASN A 128 -3.73 -23.35 -11.47
CA ASN A 128 -5.06 -22.78 -11.74
C ASN A 128 -5.27 -21.36 -11.19
N ALA A 129 -4.21 -20.55 -11.07
CA ALA A 129 -4.36 -19.15 -10.67
C ALA A 129 -5.29 -18.38 -11.63
N GLU A 130 -6.43 -17.94 -11.11
CA GLU A 130 -7.35 -17.03 -11.80
C GLU A 130 -6.82 -15.59 -11.65
N GLY A 131 -6.51 -14.92 -12.76
CA GLY A 131 -6.05 -13.52 -12.76
C GLY A 131 -4.92 -13.21 -13.75
N ALA A 132 -4.71 -11.93 -14.05
CA ALA A 132 -3.78 -11.47 -15.09
C ALA A 132 -2.30 -11.82 -14.85
N LEU A 133 -1.93 -12.13 -13.60
CA LEU A 133 -0.55 -12.41 -13.22
C LEU A 133 -0.17 -13.89 -13.29
N GLY A 134 -1.14 -14.81 -13.37
CA GLY A 134 -0.87 -16.26 -13.45
C GLY A 134 -0.14 -16.84 -12.23
N GLY A 135 -0.41 -16.30 -11.04
CA GLY A 135 0.16 -16.76 -9.77
C GLY A 135 -0.21 -15.84 -8.60
N GLN A 136 0.24 -16.18 -7.39
CA GLN A 136 -0.01 -15.38 -6.19
C GLN A 136 0.98 -14.21 -6.12
N TRP A 137 0.45 -12.98 -6.21
CA TRP A 137 1.23 -11.75 -6.11
C TRP A 137 1.35 -11.26 -4.67
N ILE A 138 2.58 -10.92 -4.28
CA ILE A 138 2.89 -10.32 -2.98
C ILE A 138 3.70 -9.04 -3.22
N PRO A 139 3.11 -7.84 -3.07
CA PRO A 139 3.83 -6.59 -3.22
C PRO A 139 4.85 -6.42 -2.08
N ALA A 140 6.05 -5.92 -2.40
CA ALA A 140 7.13 -5.74 -1.43
C ALA A 140 7.53 -4.28 -1.25
N VAL A 141 7.65 -3.54 -2.35
CA VAL A 141 7.96 -2.11 -2.36
C VAL A 141 6.93 -1.44 -3.24
N LEU A 142 6.10 -0.56 -2.67
CA LEU A 142 5.02 0.10 -3.40
C LEU A 142 5.55 1.21 -4.31
N LYS A 143 4.74 1.63 -5.29
CA LYS A 143 4.96 2.88 -6.04
C LYS A 143 5.14 4.07 -5.07
N ASP A 144 5.88 5.08 -5.50
CA ASP A 144 6.19 6.30 -4.75
C ASP A 144 6.92 6.08 -3.41
N THR A 145 7.64 4.95 -3.25
CA THR A 145 8.47 4.69 -2.07
C THR A 145 9.81 5.42 -2.19
N PRO A 146 10.16 6.33 -1.26
CA PRO A 146 11.43 7.06 -1.30
C PRO A 146 12.66 6.14 -1.12
N LEU A 147 13.74 6.43 -1.85
CA LEU A 147 15.00 5.69 -1.84
C LEU A 147 16.10 6.42 -1.05
N PRO A 148 17.06 5.70 -0.43
CA PRO A 148 17.15 4.24 -0.38
C PRO A 148 16.11 3.63 0.57
N CYS A 149 15.62 2.43 0.25
CA CYS A 149 14.63 1.75 1.08
C CYS A 149 14.97 0.28 1.30
N ARG A 150 14.48 -0.25 2.43
CA ARG A 150 14.55 -1.66 2.77
C ARG A 150 13.17 -2.16 3.19
N ARG A 151 12.73 -3.27 2.61
CA ARG A 151 11.51 -3.98 2.98
C ARG A 151 11.85 -5.43 3.28
N THR A 152 11.26 -6.01 4.32
CA THR A 152 11.49 -7.40 4.70
C THR A 152 10.14 -8.03 5.00
N LEU A 153 9.84 -9.11 4.28
CA LEU A 153 8.61 -9.86 4.38
C LEU A 153 8.93 -11.24 4.93
N ARG A 154 8.11 -11.73 5.86
CA ARG A 154 8.23 -13.08 6.40
C ARG A 154 6.89 -13.79 6.33
N PHE A 155 6.87 -14.93 5.67
CA PHE A 155 5.65 -15.71 5.48
C PHE A 155 5.99 -17.19 5.27
N LYS A 156 4.96 -18.03 5.28
CA LYS A 156 5.07 -19.46 5.00
C LYS A 156 4.73 -19.72 3.55
N VAL A 157 5.46 -20.63 2.92
CA VAL A 157 5.25 -21.08 1.54
C VAL A 157 5.01 -22.58 1.57
N ASP A 158 4.02 -23.04 0.81
CA ASP A 158 3.79 -24.47 0.58
C ASP A 158 4.89 -24.99 -0.36
N VAL A 159 5.60 -26.04 0.06
CA VAL A 159 6.66 -26.69 -0.73
C VAL A 159 6.21 -28.05 -1.31
N GLY A 160 4.91 -28.34 -1.21
CA GLY A 160 4.29 -29.55 -1.75
C GLY A 160 4.51 -30.81 -0.91
N GLU A 161 3.81 -31.89 -1.27
CA GLU A 161 3.91 -33.19 -0.63
C GLU A 161 4.75 -34.16 -1.50
N GLY A 162 5.77 -34.79 -0.92
CA GLY A 162 6.45 -35.94 -1.54
C GLY A 162 7.58 -35.65 -2.54
N GLY A 163 8.00 -34.39 -2.71
CA GLY A 163 9.12 -33.98 -3.57
C GLY A 163 10.32 -33.37 -2.82
N GLU A 164 11.32 -32.87 -3.55
CA GLU A 164 12.37 -32.01 -3.01
C GLU A 164 11.74 -30.68 -2.59
N SER A 165 11.74 -30.35 -1.30
CA SER A 165 11.14 -29.12 -0.75
C SER A 165 11.79 -27.88 -1.37
N LYS A 166 11.21 -27.36 -2.45
CA LYS A 166 11.74 -26.22 -3.20
C LYS A 166 10.83 -25.02 -3.04
N VAL A 167 11.45 -23.86 -2.88
CA VAL A 167 10.77 -22.57 -2.92
C VAL A 167 11.27 -21.84 -4.15
N GLY A 168 10.36 -21.36 -4.98
CA GLY A 168 10.68 -20.53 -6.13
C GLY A 168 9.63 -19.46 -6.40
N PHE A 169 10.08 -18.28 -6.80
CA PHE A 169 9.22 -17.17 -7.20
C PHE A 169 9.97 -16.24 -8.16
N GLU A 170 9.19 -15.48 -8.91
CA GLU A 170 9.70 -14.42 -9.78
C GLU A 170 9.56 -13.06 -9.10
N VAL A 171 10.41 -12.12 -9.46
CA VAL A 171 10.37 -10.73 -9.00
C VAL A 171 10.05 -9.85 -10.19
N TRP A 172 8.99 -9.06 -10.07
CA TRP A 172 8.48 -8.21 -11.14
C TRP A 172 8.24 -6.78 -10.67
N GLU A 173 8.28 -5.85 -11.63
CA GLU A 173 7.55 -4.59 -11.53
C GLU A 173 6.12 -4.82 -12.03
N ALA A 174 5.15 -4.34 -11.25
CA ALA A 174 3.75 -4.41 -11.59
C ALA A 174 3.19 -3.02 -11.91
N LYS A 175 2.29 -2.99 -12.89
CA LYS A 175 1.50 -1.83 -13.24
C LYS A 175 0.14 -1.92 -12.56
N GLU A 176 -0.16 -0.93 -11.74
CA GLU A 176 -1.46 -0.78 -11.08
C GLU A 176 -2.38 0.11 -11.94
N GLY A 177 -3.67 -0.18 -11.92
CA GLY A 177 -4.69 0.62 -12.59
C GLY A 177 -6.07 0.43 -11.97
N VAL A 178 -7.05 1.17 -12.49
CA VAL A 178 -8.46 1.01 -12.12
C VAL A 178 -9.26 0.77 -13.39
N LYS A 179 -9.90 -0.40 -13.49
CA LYS A 179 -10.86 -0.70 -14.55
C LYS A 179 -12.23 -0.22 -14.12
N ILE A 180 -12.88 0.56 -14.98
CA ILE A 180 -14.23 1.06 -14.77
C ILE A 180 -15.14 0.26 -15.71
N GLU A 181 -16.01 -0.57 -15.14
CA GLU A 181 -17.05 -1.29 -15.88
C GLU A 181 -18.41 -0.63 -15.62
N LYS A 182 -19.18 -0.38 -16.68
CA LYS A 182 -20.54 0.14 -16.56
C LYS A 182 -21.50 -1.03 -16.63
N ILE A 183 -22.14 -1.34 -15.52
CA ILE A 183 -23.13 -2.42 -15.42
C ILE A 183 -24.52 -1.78 -15.35
N LYS A 184 -25.44 -2.28 -16.17
CA LYS A 184 -26.86 -1.92 -16.04
C LYS A 184 -27.45 -2.68 -14.86
N PRO A 185 -28.18 -2.01 -13.96
CA PRO A 185 -28.81 -2.71 -12.83
C PRO A 185 -29.73 -3.84 -13.33
N PRO A 186 -29.81 -4.96 -12.59
CA PRO A 186 -30.77 -6.01 -12.92
C PRO A 186 -32.19 -5.45 -12.75
N LYS A 187 -33.04 -5.64 -13.77
CA LYS A 187 -34.47 -5.30 -13.70
C LYS A 187 -35.16 -6.31 -12.79
N ASP A 188 -35.81 -5.83 -11.73
CA ASP A 188 -36.68 -6.67 -10.90
C ASP A 188 -37.88 -7.15 -11.77
N GLU A 189 -38.10 -8.46 -11.85
CA GLU A 189 -39.14 -9.06 -12.72
C GLU A 189 -40.58 -8.94 -12.17
N ASP A 190 -40.81 -8.18 -11.09
CA ASP A 190 -42.10 -8.13 -10.37
C ASP A 190 -42.82 -6.76 -10.36
N GLU A 191 -42.45 -5.79 -11.21
CA GLU A 191 -43.18 -4.52 -11.34
C GLU A 191 -43.84 -4.35 -12.73
N GLU A 192 -45.16 -4.13 -12.73
CA GLU A 192 -45.98 -3.82 -13.91
C GLU A 192 -45.42 -2.59 -14.67
N PRO A 193 -45.53 -2.54 -16.01
CA PRO A 193 -44.87 -1.51 -16.80
C PRO A 193 -45.51 -0.14 -16.55
N LEU A 194 -44.86 0.68 -15.71
CA LEU A 194 -45.10 2.11 -15.67
C LEU A 194 -44.31 2.76 -16.83
N GLU A 195 -45.05 3.40 -17.73
CA GLU A 195 -44.51 4.31 -18.76
C GLU A 195 -43.92 5.56 -18.09
N ASP A 196 -42.66 5.47 -17.65
CA ASP A 196 -41.75 6.62 -17.55
C ASP A 196 -40.33 6.10 -17.79
N GLU A 197 -39.73 6.47 -18.93
CA GLU A 197 -38.32 6.24 -19.25
C GLU A 197 -37.45 7.10 -18.31
N GLU A 198 -37.32 6.72 -17.04
CA GLU A 198 -36.19 7.16 -16.24
C GLU A 198 -34.96 6.40 -16.75
N GLU A 199 -33.98 7.14 -17.29
CA GLU A 199 -32.66 6.61 -17.62
C GLU A 199 -32.09 5.91 -16.37
N GLU A 200 -32.15 4.58 -16.30
CA GLU A 200 -31.48 3.79 -15.26
C GLU A 200 -30.00 4.17 -15.28
N ASP A 201 -29.56 4.95 -14.27
CA ASP A 201 -28.17 5.38 -14.11
C ASP A 201 -27.26 4.14 -14.14
N GLU A 202 -26.46 4.00 -15.20
CA GLU A 202 -25.49 2.91 -15.35
C GLU A 202 -24.56 2.89 -14.12
N ILE A 203 -24.51 1.76 -13.41
CA ILE A 203 -23.68 1.63 -12.21
C ILE A 203 -22.23 1.43 -12.66
N GLU A 204 -21.39 2.43 -12.40
CA GLU A 204 -19.94 2.31 -12.61
C GLU A 204 -19.32 1.45 -11.49
N VAL A 205 -18.97 0.22 -11.80
CA VAL A 205 -18.20 -0.67 -10.92
C VAL A 205 -16.72 -0.47 -11.21
N LYS A 206 -15.97 0.01 -10.21
CA LYS A 206 -14.53 0.20 -10.29
C LYS A 206 -13.79 -0.95 -9.63
N GLU A 207 -12.83 -1.54 -10.34
CA GLU A 207 -11.98 -2.62 -9.83
C GLU A 207 -10.49 -2.27 -10.01
N LYS A 208 -9.68 -2.49 -8.97
CA LYS A 208 -8.22 -2.35 -9.07
C LYS A 208 -7.65 -3.46 -9.94
N THR A 209 -6.94 -3.09 -11.00
CA THR A 209 -6.22 -4.02 -11.88
C THR A 209 -4.74 -4.03 -11.60
N LEU A 210 -4.12 -5.20 -11.78
CA LEU A 210 -2.69 -5.41 -11.60
C LEU A 210 -2.14 -6.25 -12.74
N GLU A 211 -1.14 -5.72 -13.46
CA GLU A 211 -0.52 -6.37 -14.64
C GLU A 211 1.01 -6.48 -14.47
N LYS A 212 1.61 -7.53 -15.05
CA LYS A 212 3.07 -7.66 -15.12
C LYS A 212 3.62 -6.63 -16.09
N GLU A 213 4.69 -5.94 -15.72
CA GLU A 213 5.34 -4.99 -16.61
C GLU A 213 6.79 -5.38 -16.91
N THR A 214 7.65 -5.41 -15.89
CA THR A 214 9.09 -5.68 -16.09
C THR A 214 9.52 -6.88 -15.26
N PHE A 215 10.13 -7.88 -15.90
CA PHE A 215 10.79 -8.98 -15.20
C PHE A 215 12.12 -8.49 -14.64
N LEU A 216 12.36 -8.66 -13.34
CA LEU A 216 13.60 -8.24 -12.69
C LEU A 216 14.53 -9.42 -12.45
N THR A 217 14.03 -10.47 -11.79
CA THR A 217 14.81 -11.68 -11.49
C THR A 217 13.91 -12.84 -11.07
N SER A 218 14.48 -14.03 -10.93
CA SER A 218 13.78 -15.21 -10.39
C SER A 218 14.68 -15.92 -9.38
N ILE A 219 14.08 -16.42 -8.30
CA ILE A 219 14.79 -17.10 -7.22
C ILE A 219 14.23 -18.50 -7.10
N SER A 220 15.11 -19.49 -6.95
CA SER A 220 14.72 -20.86 -6.58
C SER A 220 15.80 -21.47 -5.69
N PHE A 221 15.40 -22.09 -4.58
CA PHE A 221 16.31 -22.78 -3.67
C PHE A 221 15.60 -23.94 -2.97
N VAL A 222 16.40 -24.86 -2.40
CA VAL A 222 15.88 -25.99 -1.62
C VAL A 222 15.73 -25.55 -0.16
N ALA A 223 14.51 -25.67 0.36
CA ALA A 223 14.16 -25.44 1.76
C ALA A 223 14.66 -26.61 2.62
N GLN A 224 15.88 -26.48 3.15
CA GLN A 224 16.57 -27.51 3.90
C GLN A 224 15.88 -27.83 5.24
N GLU A 225 15.34 -26.83 5.93
CA GLU A 225 14.66 -27.02 7.21
C GLU A 225 13.30 -27.70 7.02
N ALA A 226 12.54 -27.28 6.01
CA ALA A 226 11.31 -27.98 5.63
C ALA A 226 11.60 -29.43 5.21
N ALA A 227 12.65 -29.66 4.40
CA ALA A 227 13.05 -31.00 3.98
C ALA A 227 13.46 -31.90 5.16
N LYS A 228 14.24 -31.39 6.12
CA LYS A 228 14.64 -32.13 7.33
C LYS A 228 13.45 -32.55 8.17
N LYS A 229 12.46 -31.67 8.30
CA LYS A 229 11.26 -31.91 9.12
C LYS A 229 10.16 -32.66 8.36
N LYS A 230 10.31 -32.85 7.05
CA LYS A 230 9.24 -33.29 6.14
C LYS A 230 7.98 -32.43 6.33
N ASP A 231 8.20 -31.13 6.53
CA ASP A 231 7.12 -30.16 6.68
C ASP A 231 6.62 -29.76 5.29
N ARG A 232 5.31 -29.57 5.17
CA ARG A 232 4.68 -29.07 3.95
C ARG A 232 4.96 -27.58 3.75
N TYR A 233 5.28 -26.86 4.82
CA TYR A 233 5.51 -25.42 4.76
C TYR A 233 6.94 -25.05 5.12
N ALA A 234 7.57 -24.23 4.28
CA ALA A 234 8.81 -23.54 4.61
C ALA A 234 8.50 -22.12 5.11
N THR A 235 9.14 -21.68 6.19
CA THR A 235 9.08 -20.27 6.60
C THR A 235 10.24 -19.55 5.93
N ILE A 236 9.94 -18.52 5.14
CA ILE A 236 10.97 -17.73 4.47
C ILE A 236 10.93 -16.27 4.93
N GLU A 237 12.07 -15.62 4.84
CA GLU A 237 12.20 -14.18 4.98
C GLU A 237 12.87 -13.61 3.75
N VAL A 238 12.21 -12.66 3.08
CA VAL A 238 12.68 -12.03 1.85
C VAL A 238 12.91 -10.55 2.14
N GLN A 239 14.10 -10.07 1.82
CA GLN A 239 14.49 -8.67 1.95
C GLN A 239 14.74 -8.07 0.59
N PHE A 240 14.09 -6.94 0.34
CA PHE A 240 14.31 -6.05 -0.79
C PHE A 240 15.10 -4.85 -0.29
N LEU A 241 16.25 -4.59 -0.90
CA LEU A 241 17.08 -3.43 -0.65
C LEU A 241 17.24 -2.67 -1.96
N LEU A 242 16.74 -1.43 -2.01
CA LEU A 242 16.90 -0.56 -3.16
C LEU A 242 17.83 0.59 -2.77
N ASP A 243 18.93 0.73 -3.51
CA ASP A 243 19.85 1.86 -3.34
C ASP A 243 19.29 3.12 -4.04
N GLY A 244 19.60 4.30 -3.49
CA GLY A 244 19.30 5.59 -4.08
C GLY A 244 20.44 6.17 -4.94
N ARG A 245 21.57 5.47 -5.08
CA ARG A 245 22.75 5.95 -5.83
C ARG A 245 22.82 5.32 -7.23
N ASN A 246 23.07 6.15 -8.25
CA ASN A 246 23.44 5.78 -9.63
C ASN A 246 22.68 4.57 -10.21
N GLY A 247 21.38 4.72 -10.46
CA GLY A 247 20.60 3.75 -11.23
C GLY A 247 19.77 2.77 -10.42
N ALA A 248 19.44 3.07 -9.16
CA ALA A 248 18.47 2.32 -8.34
C ALA A 248 18.65 0.79 -8.38
N GLY A 249 19.83 0.30 -7.98
CA GLY A 249 20.08 -1.14 -7.88
C GLY A 249 19.15 -1.81 -6.88
N LEU A 250 18.58 -2.96 -7.27
CA LEU A 250 17.77 -3.82 -6.43
C LEU A 250 18.58 -5.02 -5.97
N GLU A 251 18.67 -5.23 -4.67
CA GLU A 251 19.18 -6.46 -4.07
C GLU A 251 18.02 -7.21 -3.38
N VAL A 252 17.82 -8.46 -3.76
CA VAL A 252 16.85 -9.36 -3.14
C VAL A 252 17.63 -10.44 -2.41
N THR A 253 17.47 -10.48 -1.08
CA THR A 253 18.05 -11.53 -0.25
C THR A 253 16.95 -12.37 0.38
N ILE A 254 17.07 -13.69 0.30
CA ILE A 254 16.15 -14.62 0.95
C ILE A 254 16.87 -15.53 1.94
N TRP A 255 16.19 -15.83 3.04
CA TRP A 255 16.59 -16.83 4.03
C TRP A 255 15.44 -17.79 4.29
N GLU A 256 15.76 -19.08 4.43
CA GLU A 256 14.88 -20.00 5.16
C GLU A 256 15.04 -19.77 6.66
N ILE A 257 13.92 -19.73 7.39
CA ILE A 257 13.91 -19.53 8.84
C ILE A 257 13.71 -20.88 9.53
N GLY A 258 14.78 -21.34 10.19
CA GLY A 258 14.80 -22.56 11.00
C GLY A 258 14.75 -22.30 12.51
N ALA A 259 14.91 -23.35 13.30
CA ALA A 259 14.95 -23.25 14.75
C ALA A 259 16.16 -22.46 15.28
N SER A 260 17.26 -22.45 14.51
CA SER A 260 18.49 -21.69 14.81
C SER A 260 18.49 -20.26 14.25
N GLY A 261 17.39 -19.79 13.65
CA GLY A 261 17.29 -18.48 13.01
C GLY A 261 17.43 -18.56 11.49
N ARG A 262 18.05 -17.52 10.89
CA ARG A 262 18.27 -17.44 9.43
C ARG A 262 19.24 -18.54 8.97
N GLY A 263 18.82 -19.32 7.99
CA GLY A 263 19.67 -20.27 7.26
C GLY A 263 20.63 -19.57 6.30
N GLU A 264 21.11 -20.33 5.31
CA GLU A 264 21.96 -19.79 4.24
C GLU A 264 21.18 -18.75 3.41
N ALA A 265 21.84 -17.64 3.10
CA ALA A 265 21.26 -16.56 2.33
C ALA A 265 21.42 -16.83 0.83
N VAL A 266 20.34 -16.67 0.06
CA VAL A 266 20.44 -16.55 -1.39
C VAL A 266 20.27 -15.07 -1.74
N VAL A 267 21.29 -14.49 -2.37
CA VAL A 267 21.35 -13.06 -2.71
C VAL A 267 21.37 -12.91 -4.21
N LEU A 268 20.50 -12.05 -4.75
CA LEU A 268 20.49 -11.65 -6.15
C LEU A 268 20.52 -10.13 -6.25
N SER A 269 21.35 -9.61 -7.15
CA SER A 269 21.44 -8.19 -7.43
C SER A 269 21.04 -7.93 -8.87
N VAL A 270 20.10 -7.01 -9.06
CA VAL A 270 19.66 -6.47 -10.34
C VAL A 270 20.19 -5.05 -10.42
N ASN A 271 21.09 -4.80 -11.37
CA ASN A 271 21.49 -3.43 -11.66
C ASN A 271 20.32 -2.73 -12.32
N GLY A 272 19.89 -1.58 -11.79
CA GLY A 272 18.83 -0.83 -12.45
C GLY A 272 19.33 -0.24 -13.78
N SER A 273 18.40 -0.21 -14.73
CA SER A 273 18.60 0.28 -16.10
C SER A 273 18.56 1.80 -16.17
#